data_AF-A0A914SHR8-F1
#
_entry.id   AF-A0A914SHR8-F1
#
_cell.length_a   1.000
_cell.length_b   1.000
_cell.length_c   1.000
_cell.angle_alpha   90.00
_cell.angle_beta   90.00
_cell.angle_gamma   90.00
#
_symmetry.space_group_name_H-M   'P 1'
#
loop_
_entity.id
_entity.type
_entity.pdbx_description
1 polymer ?
#
loop_
_entity_poly.entity_id
_entity_poly.type
_entity_poly.pdbx_seq_one_letter_code
_entity_poly.pdbx_strand_id
1 'polypeptide(L)'
;MNGREWNESGHFPQVTLCDFNVRVLGNIHRWTVQCVLMINMFNEKIFIFLWFWFFFVGIMSVLSLVYWLFATTMGGWRKDFILKYLRCTSAISENPTPREEELVNGFVSNLLRPDGVFLLRLIQTNGGDLLVGEITTALFNRYAAKMNDIEKPGSRAITESPNSTNL
;
A
#
# COMPACT_ATOMS: atom_id res chain seq x y z
N MET A 1 -17.80 42.81 -9.94
CA MET A 1 -19.02 43.17 -9.20
C MET A 1 -19.99 42.01 -9.28
N ASN A 2 -20.06 41.20 -8.23
CA ASN A 2 -21.20 40.38 -7.82
C ASN A 2 -20.75 39.53 -6.62
N GLY A 3 -20.57 40.19 -5.48
CA GLY A 3 -20.43 39.53 -4.18
C GLY A 3 -21.81 39.11 -3.72
N ARG A 4 -22.24 37.89 -4.08
CA ARG A 4 -23.39 37.27 -3.42
C ARG A 4 -22.86 36.64 -2.14
N GLU A 5 -23.23 37.19 -1.00
CA GLU A 5 -22.98 36.56 0.30
C GLU A 5 -23.83 35.29 0.39
N TRP A 6 -23.16 34.14 0.54
CA TRP A 6 -23.80 32.84 0.68
C TRP A 6 -24.27 32.68 2.12
N ASN A 7 -25.46 33.18 2.45
CA ASN A 7 -26.07 32.99 3.76
C ASN A 7 -27.36 32.17 3.68
N GLU A 8 -27.35 31.05 2.95
CA GLU A 8 -28.53 30.20 2.71
C GLU A 8 -28.21 28.72 2.92
N SER A 9 -27.53 28.40 4.02
CA SER A 9 -27.63 27.07 4.62
C SER A 9 -27.95 27.25 6.09
N GLY A 10 -29.20 26.98 6.49
CA GLY A 10 -29.68 27.09 7.88
C GLY A 10 -29.01 26.12 8.87
N HIS A 11 -27.94 25.45 8.47
CA HIS A 11 -27.13 24.61 9.34
C HIS A 11 -25.96 25.46 9.88
N PHE A 12 -26.14 26.00 11.09
CA PHE A 12 -25.15 26.72 11.88
C PHE A 12 -24.63 28.04 11.25
N PRO A 13 -25.23 29.21 11.58
CA PRO A 13 -24.91 30.47 10.91
C PRO A 13 -23.59 31.09 11.39
N GLN A 14 -22.84 31.72 10.48
CA GLN A 14 -21.62 32.48 10.80
C GLN A 14 -21.94 33.74 11.64
N VAL A 15 -23.18 34.21 11.59
CA VAL A 15 -23.69 35.37 12.31
C VAL A 15 -24.93 34.97 13.08
N THR A 16 -24.95 35.23 14.39
CA THR A 16 -26.10 34.95 15.28
C THR A 16 -26.60 36.22 15.95
N LEU A 17 -27.91 36.30 16.21
CA LEU A 17 -28.49 37.36 17.02
C LEU A 17 -28.47 36.91 18.49
N CYS A 18 -27.90 37.73 19.38
CA CYS A 18 -27.85 37.48 20.81
C CYS A 18 -28.69 38.51 21.57
N ASP A 19 -29.65 38.03 22.35
CA ASP A 19 -30.53 38.87 23.16
C ASP A 19 -30.01 38.96 24.60
N PHE A 20 -29.83 40.18 25.09
CA PHE A 20 -29.44 40.43 26.48
C PHE A 20 -30.47 41.31 27.19
N ASN A 21 -30.83 40.91 28.40
CA ASN A 21 -31.75 41.65 29.27
C ASN A 21 -30.93 42.47 30.27
N VAL A 22 -31.03 43.81 30.21
CA VAL A 22 -30.37 44.70 31.17
C VAL A 22 -31.43 45.35 32.07
N ARG A 23 -31.19 45.37 33.38
CA ARG A 23 -32.09 45.98 34.37
C ARG A 23 -31.64 47.40 34.66
N VAL A 24 -32.50 48.38 34.42
CA VAL A 24 -32.28 49.79 34.79
C VAL A 24 -33.51 50.31 35.51
N LEU A 25 -33.35 50.90 36.69
CA LEU A 25 -34.44 51.49 37.51
C LEU A 25 -35.64 50.55 37.77
N GLY A 26 -35.40 49.25 37.94
CA GLY A 26 -36.46 48.25 38.21
C GLY A 26 -37.24 47.79 36.97
N ASN A 27 -36.97 48.36 35.80
CA ASN A 27 -37.54 47.92 34.52
C ASN A 27 -36.53 47.08 33.72
N ILE A 28 -37.00 46.04 33.03
CA ILE A 28 -36.16 45.15 32.21
C ILE A 28 -36.22 45.63 30.75
N HIS A 29 -35.08 46.04 30.21
CA HIS A 29 -34.94 46.42 28.80
C HIS A 29 -34.21 45.32 28.02
N ARG A 30 -34.79 44.93 26.88
CA ARG A 30 -34.25 43.91 25.97
C ARG A 30 -33.45 44.58 24.86
N TRP A 31 -32.19 44.16 24.70
CA TRP A 31 -31.31 44.60 23.62
C TRP A 31 -30.91 43.39 22.78
N THR A 32 -30.89 43.56 21.46
CA THR A 32 -30.50 42.54 20.49
C THR A 32 -29.23 42.98 19.77
N VAL A 33 -28.17 42.16 19.78
CA VAL A 33 -26.91 42.47 19.10
C VAL A 33 -26.53 41.38 18.10
N GLN A 34 -25.81 41.77 17.05
CA GLN A 34 -25.26 40.85 16.06
C GLN A 34 -23.90 40.32 16.56
N CYS A 35 -23.79 39.01 16.74
CA CYS A 35 -22.55 38.33 17.08
C CYS A 35 -22.01 37.56 15.87
N VAL A 36 -20.70 37.61 15.66
CA VAL A 36 -20.03 36.79 14.65
C VAL A 36 -19.44 35.58 15.34
N LEU A 37 -19.82 34.40 14.87
CA LEU A 37 -19.32 33.15 15.41
C LEU A 37 -18.01 32.78 14.70
N MET A 38 -16.90 33.29 15.23
CA MET A 38 -15.58 33.14 14.62
C MET A 38 -15.23 31.68 14.33
N ILE A 39 -15.65 30.74 15.20
CA ILE A 39 -15.44 29.30 15.00
C ILE A 39 -16.06 28.76 13.70
N ASN A 40 -17.21 29.28 13.27
CA ASN A 40 -17.84 28.84 12.02
C ASN A 40 -17.06 29.33 10.79
N MET A 41 -16.56 30.57 10.87
CA MET A 41 -15.70 31.13 9.83
C MET A 41 -14.36 30.37 9.73
N PHE A 42 -13.79 29.93 10.86
CA PHE A 42 -12.60 29.08 10.87
C PHE A 42 -12.86 27.71 10.23
N ASN A 43 -13.99 27.08 10.59
CA ASN A 43 -14.41 25.80 10.02
C ASN A 43 -14.55 25.88 8.50
N GLU A 44 -15.19 26.92 7.97
CA GLU A 44 -15.35 27.11 6.53
C GLU A 44 -13.99 27.11 5.79
N LYS A 45 -12.98 27.81 6.32
CA LYS A 45 -11.67 27.90 5.65
C LYS A 45 -10.82 26.65 5.82
N ILE A 46 -10.84 26.01 7.00
CA ILE A 46 -10.07 24.78 7.23
C ILE A 46 -10.65 23.60 6.46
N PHE A 47 -11.98 23.50 6.31
CA PHE A 47 -12.59 22.42 5.54
C PHE A 47 -12.25 22.52 4.06
N ILE A 48 -12.23 23.73 3.49
CA ILE A 48 -11.79 23.93 2.10
C ILE A 48 -10.32 23.51 1.94
N PHE A 49 -9.44 23.91 2.86
CA PHE A 49 -8.02 23.51 2.83
C PHE A 49 -7.85 21.99 2.94
N LEU A 50 -8.51 21.37 3.92
CA LEU A 50 -8.48 19.92 4.14
C LEU A 50 -9.05 19.15 2.95
N TRP A 51 -10.09 19.68 2.29
CA TRP A 51 -10.67 19.06 1.10
C TRP A 51 -9.66 18.95 -0.03
N PHE A 52 -8.95 20.04 -0.37
CA PHE A 52 -7.88 20.00 -1.37
C PHE A 52 -6.72 19.11 -0.94
N TRP A 53 -6.34 19.15 0.33
CA TRP A 53 -5.31 18.28 0.88
C TRP A 53 -5.65 16.80 0.76
N PHE A 54 -6.86 16.40 1.18
CA PHE A 54 -7.32 15.02 1.07
C PHE A 54 -7.48 14.57 -0.39
N PHE A 55 -7.90 15.47 -1.28
CA PHE A 55 -7.93 15.18 -2.71
C PHE A 55 -6.52 14.90 -3.26
N PHE A 56 -5.54 15.73 -2.91
CA PHE A 56 -4.14 15.53 -3.29
C PHE A 56 -3.57 14.21 -2.73
N VAL A 57 -3.74 13.98 -1.43
CA VAL A 57 -3.31 12.73 -0.77
C VAL A 57 -4.00 11.52 -1.42
N GLY A 58 -5.31 11.63 -1.69
CA GLY A 58 -6.09 10.60 -2.36
C GLY A 58 -5.54 10.26 -3.74
N ILE A 59 -5.22 11.27 -4.57
CA ILE A 59 -4.57 11.04 -5.87
C ILE A 59 -3.24 10.33 -5.70
N MET A 60 -2.37 10.79 -4.79
CA MET A 60 -1.07 10.16 -4.55
C MET A 60 -1.20 8.70 -4.10
N SER A 61 -2.17 8.41 -3.22
CA SER A 61 -2.47 7.04 -2.79
C SER A 61 -2.98 6.16 -3.93
N VAL A 62 -3.87 6.68 -4.79
CA VAL A 62 -4.36 5.95 -5.97
C VAL A 62 -3.23 5.68 -6.95
N LEU A 63 -2.37 6.66 -7.25
CA LEU A 63 -1.22 6.47 -8.13
C LEU A 63 -0.25 5.42 -7.58
N SER A 64 0.02 5.45 -6.27
CA SER A 64 0.83 4.42 -5.61
C SER A 64 0.18 3.04 -5.76
N LEU A 65 -1.11 2.90 -5.44
CA LEU A 65 -1.84 1.64 -5.57
C LEU A 65 -1.80 1.12 -7.00
N VAL A 66 -2.03 1.98 -7.99
CA VAL A 66 -1.99 1.64 -9.41
C VAL A 66 -0.59 1.18 -9.82
N TYR A 67 0.47 1.88 -9.41
CA TYR A 67 1.85 1.47 -9.66
C TYR A 67 2.13 0.07 -9.12
N TRP A 68 1.77 -0.19 -7.85
CA TRP A 68 1.94 -1.50 -7.23
C TRP A 68 1.09 -2.58 -7.89
N LEU A 69 -0.13 -2.26 -8.30
CA LEU A 69 -1.02 -3.19 -8.99
C LEU A 69 -0.47 -3.57 -10.36
N PHE A 70 0.00 -2.60 -11.16
CA PHE A 70 0.64 -2.91 -12.46
C PHE A 70 1.93 -3.71 -12.29
N ALA A 71 2.78 -3.31 -11.33
CA ALA A 71 4.02 -4.02 -11.01
C ALA A 71 3.79 -5.49 -10.59
N THR A 72 2.69 -5.76 -9.88
CA THR A 72 2.35 -7.10 -9.38
C THR A 72 1.51 -7.91 -10.34
N THR A 73 0.72 -7.30 -11.23
CA THR A 73 -0.11 -8.02 -12.20
C THR A 73 0.64 -8.38 -13.48
N MET A 74 1.63 -7.59 -13.90
CA MET A 74 2.39 -7.88 -15.13
C MET A 74 3.42 -8.97 -14.90
N GLY A 75 3.18 -10.16 -15.48
CA GLY A 75 4.07 -11.33 -15.34
C GLY A 75 5.49 -11.09 -15.87
N GLY A 76 5.65 -10.33 -16.96
CA GLY A 76 6.96 -10.00 -17.52
C GLY A 76 7.84 -9.20 -16.55
N TRP A 77 7.27 -8.16 -15.94
CA TRP A 77 7.98 -7.29 -14.98
C TRP A 77 8.36 -8.02 -13.69
N ARG A 78 7.59 -9.04 -13.31
CA ARG A 78 7.92 -9.92 -12.18
C ARG A 78 9.14 -10.76 -12.48
N LYS A 79 9.21 -11.35 -13.68
CA LYS A 79 10.36 -12.14 -14.11
C LYS A 79 11.61 -11.28 -14.22
N ASP A 80 11.53 -10.13 -14.89
CA ASP A 80 12.68 -9.22 -15.06
C ASP A 80 13.24 -8.73 -13.73
N PHE A 81 12.34 -8.42 -12.77
CA PHE A 81 12.73 -8.04 -11.42
C PHE A 81 13.57 -9.13 -10.74
N ILE A 82 13.08 -10.37 -10.72
CA ILE A 82 13.78 -11.50 -10.09
C ILE A 82 15.07 -11.86 -10.84
N LEU A 83 15.01 -11.86 -12.17
CA LEU A 83 16.14 -12.16 -13.04
C LEU A 83 17.30 -11.18 -12.82
N LYS A 84 17.00 -9.89 -12.60
CA LYS A 84 18.01 -8.88 -12.27
C LYS A 84 18.82 -9.29 -11.02
N TYR A 85 18.16 -9.66 -9.92
CA TYR A 85 18.87 -10.05 -8.69
C TYR A 85 19.63 -11.35 -8.85
N LEU A 86 19.04 -12.36 -9.51
CA LEU A 86 19.72 -13.64 -9.72
C LEU A 86 20.97 -13.49 -10.60
N ARG A 87 20.95 -12.59 -11.59
CA ARG A 87 22.12 -12.24 -12.40
C ARG A 87 23.17 -11.47 -11.60
N CYS A 88 22.75 -10.49 -10.78
CA CYS A 88 23.69 -9.72 -9.96
C CYS A 88 24.44 -10.57 -8.91
N THR A 89 23.81 -11.61 -8.39
CA THR A 89 24.43 -12.55 -7.43
C THR A 89 25.14 -13.72 -8.13
N SER A 90 25.22 -13.72 -9.47
CA SER A 90 25.80 -14.81 -10.27
C SER A 90 25.17 -16.18 -9.99
N ALA A 91 23.91 -16.21 -9.56
CA ALA A 91 23.15 -17.44 -9.33
C ALA A 91 22.72 -18.11 -10.65
N ILE A 92 22.72 -17.33 -11.75
CA ILE A 92 22.38 -17.77 -13.10
C ILE A 92 23.37 -17.15 -14.08
N SER A 93 23.71 -17.89 -15.14
CA SER A 93 24.53 -17.41 -16.25
C SER A 93 23.90 -16.22 -17.00
N GLU A 94 24.73 -15.33 -17.55
CA GLU A 94 24.30 -14.23 -18.42
C GLU A 94 23.55 -14.74 -19.66
N ASN A 95 24.01 -15.89 -20.19
CA ASN A 95 23.31 -16.67 -21.21
C ASN A 95 22.77 -17.96 -20.56
N PRO A 96 21.53 -17.94 -20.05
CA PRO A 96 20.94 -19.09 -19.38
C PRO A 96 20.67 -20.23 -20.37
N THR A 97 20.95 -21.44 -19.95
CA THR A 97 20.53 -22.66 -20.65
C THR A 97 19.00 -22.78 -20.63
N PRO A 98 18.37 -23.51 -21.57
CA PRO A 98 16.92 -23.71 -21.58
C PRO A 98 16.37 -24.26 -20.25
N ARG A 99 17.16 -25.12 -19.58
CA ARG A 99 16.84 -25.69 -18.27
C ARG A 99 16.82 -24.62 -17.16
N GLU A 100 17.79 -23.71 -17.15
CA GLU A 100 17.82 -22.60 -16.19
C GLU A 100 16.64 -21.65 -16.40
N GLU A 101 16.30 -21.37 -17.66
CA GLU A 101 15.14 -20.53 -17.98
C GLU A 101 13.83 -21.18 -17.48
N GLU A 102 13.67 -22.49 -17.66
CA GLU A 102 12.53 -23.25 -17.13
C GLU A 102 12.48 -23.22 -15.59
N LEU A 103 13.63 -23.38 -14.92
CA LEU A 103 13.74 -23.29 -13.46
C LEU A 103 13.34 -21.90 -12.94
N VAL A 104 13.79 -20.81 -13.58
CA VAL A 104 13.39 -19.44 -13.20
C VAL A 104 11.91 -19.23 -13.43
N ASN A 105 11.40 -19.65 -14.58
CA ASN A 105 9.98 -19.53 -14.90
C ASN A 105 9.12 -20.27 -13.87
N GLY A 106 9.53 -21.49 -13.49
CA GLY A 106 8.91 -22.25 -12.42
C GLY A 106 9.02 -21.57 -11.07
N PHE A 107 10.20 -21.05 -10.71
CA PHE A 107 10.45 -20.35 -9.45
C PHE A 107 9.52 -19.14 -9.29
N VAL A 108 9.43 -18.30 -10.32
CA VAL A 108 8.58 -17.10 -10.32
C VAL A 108 7.09 -17.46 -10.28
N SER A 109 6.66 -18.44 -11.08
CA SER A 109 5.23 -18.78 -11.22
C SER A 109 4.68 -19.68 -10.11
N ASN A 110 5.44 -20.67 -9.65
CA ASN A 110 4.95 -21.70 -8.72
C ASN A 110 5.30 -21.39 -7.25
N LEU A 111 6.54 -20.98 -6.98
CA LEU A 111 7.02 -20.70 -5.62
C LEU A 111 6.70 -19.28 -5.18
N LEU A 112 7.22 -18.27 -5.90
CA LEU A 112 7.06 -16.87 -5.53
C LEU A 112 5.62 -16.40 -5.73
N ARG A 113 5.02 -16.71 -6.89
CA ARG A 113 3.68 -16.23 -7.26
C ARG A 113 3.61 -14.68 -7.27
N PRO A 114 2.47 -14.05 -7.62
CA PRO A 114 2.36 -12.58 -7.55
C PRO A 114 2.65 -12.03 -6.16
N ASP A 115 2.16 -12.71 -5.12
CA ASP A 115 2.25 -12.25 -3.72
C ASP A 115 3.69 -12.27 -3.18
N GLY A 116 4.48 -13.29 -3.51
CA GLY A 116 5.88 -13.37 -3.09
C GLY A 116 6.78 -12.36 -3.81
N VAL A 117 6.51 -12.08 -5.10
CA VAL A 117 7.22 -11.00 -5.80
C VAL A 117 6.85 -9.64 -5.21
N PHE A 118 5.58 -9.42 -4.83
CA PHE A 118 5.16 -8.23 -4.13
C PHE A 118 5.89 -8.07 -2.78
N LEU A 119 5.95 -9.14 -1.99
CA LEU A 119 6.65 -9.14 -0.70
C LEU A 119 8.13 -8.81 -0.87
N LEU A 120 8.81 -9.37 -1.88
CA LEU A 120 10.21 -9.05 -2.17
C LEU A 120 10.40 -7.58 -2.54
N ARG A 121 9.49 -6.98 -3.32
CA ARG A 121 9.52 -5.53 -3.62
C ARG A 121 9.23 -4.66 -2.40
N LEU A 122 8.36 -5.11 -1.51
CA LEU A 122 8.11 -4.42 -0.24
C LEU A 122 9.37 -4.47 0.65
N ILE A 123 10.03 -5.62 0.72
CA ILE A 123 11.32 -5.76 1.40
C ILE A 123 12.37 -4.86 0.73
N GLN A 124 12.40 -4.77 -0.60
CA GLN A 124 13.32 -3.88 -1.32
C GLN A 124 13.15 -2.41 -0.89
N THR A 125 11.91 -1.96 -0.77
CA THR A 125 11.60 -0.55 -0.43
C THR A 125 12.01 -0.21 1.00
N ASN A 126 12.03 -1.19 1.91
CA ASN A 126 12.37 -0.98 3.33
C ASN A 126 13.81 -1.37 3.68
N GLY A 127 14.39 -2.36 3.00
CA GLY A 127 15.67 -3.00 3.33
C GLY A 127 16.73 -2.92 2.23
N GLY A 128 16.43 -2.29 1.10
CA GLY A 128 17.36 -2.07 -0.01
C GLY A 128 17.60 -3.28 -0.91
N ASP A 129 18.38 -3.06 -1.97
CA ASP A 129 18.62 -4.04 -3.03
C ASP A 129 19.49 -5.23 -2.59
N LEU A 130 20.47 -5.00 -1.71
CA LEU A 130 21.39 -6.05 -1.26
C LEU A 130 20.66 -7.16 -0.52
N LEU A 131 19.80 -6.79 0.43
CA LEU A 131 19.00 -7.73 1.23
C LEU A 131 18.10 -8.59 0.34
N VAL A 132 17.44 -7.97 -0.64
CA VAL A 132 16.56 -8.69 -1.57
C VAL A 132 17.36 -9.63 -2.46
N GLY A 133 18.56 -9.25 -2.90
CA GLY A 133 19.46 -10.11 -3.66
C GLY A 133 19.82 -11.39 -2.91
N GLU A 134 20.21 -11.27 -1.64
CA GLU A 134 20.54 -12.41 -0.79
C GLU A 134 19.33 -13.33 -0.55
N ILE A 135 18.18 -12.76 -0.21
CA ILE A 135 16.94 -13.52 0.02
C ILE A 135 16.51 -14.24 -1.25
N THR A 136 16.48 -13.55 -2.39
CA THR A 136 16.06 -14.11 -3.68
C THR A 136 16.97 -15.26 -4.09
N THR A 137 18.28 -15.10 -3.93
CA THR A 137 19.27 -16.14 -4.24
C THR A 137 19.13 -17.35 -3.32
N ALA A 138 18.99 -17.14 -2.01
CA ALA A 138 18.80 -18.24 -1.06
C ALA A 138 17.52 -19.03 -1.34
N LEU A 139 16.42 -18.35 -1.68
CA LEU A 139 15.16 -18.98 -2.07
C LEU A 139 15.31 -19.77 -3.38
N PHE A 140 15.97 -19.18 -4.38
CA PHE A 140 16.21 -19.84 -5.67
C PHE A 140 17.06 -21.09 -5.53
N ASN A 141 18.15 -21.05 -4.78
CA ASN A 141 19.02 -22.21 -4.55
C ASN A 141 18.26 -23.37 -3.89
N ARG A 142 17.41 -23.08 -2.89
CA ARG A 142 16.56 -24.09 -2.25
C ARG A 142 15.53 -24.68 -3.22
N TYR A 143 14.94 -23.84 -4.07
CA TYR A 143 13.99 -24.29 -5.09
C TYR A 143 14.64 -25.17 -6.16
N ALA A 144 15.81 -24.76 -6.67
CA ALA A 144 16.57 -25.50 -7.66
C ALA A 144 17.03 -26.86 -7.10
N ALA A 145 17.51 -26.92 -5.85
CA ALA A 145 17.84 -28.18 -5.18
C ALA A 145 16.63 -29.14 -5.12
N LYS A 146 15.47 -28.62 -4.68
CA LYS A 146 14.22 -29.41 -4.62
C LYS A 146 13.79 -29.92 -5.99
N MET A 147 13.86 -29.10 -7.03
CA MET A 147 13.55 -29.48 -8.41
C MET A 147 14.46 -30.61 -8.90
N ASN A 148 15.77 -30.50 -8.65
CA ASN A 148 16.74 -31.53 -9.05
C ASN A 148 16.52 -32.87 -8.31
N ASP A 149 16.07 -32.87 -7.06
CA ASP A 149 15.74 -34.10 -6.33
C ASP A 149 14.46 -34.77 -6.85
N ILE A 150 13.48 -33.99 -7.32
CA ILE A 150 12.24 -34.52 -7.92
C ILE A 150 12.53 -35.20 -9.27
N GLU A 151 13.49 -34.68 -10.03
CA GLU A 151 13.84 -35.21 -11.36
C GLU A 151 14.68 -36.50 -11.30
N LYS A 152 15.32 -36.81 -10.17
CA LYS A 152 16.03 -38.08 -10.02
C LYS A 152 15.04 -39.26 -10.07
N PRO A 153 15.21 -40.22 -10.99
CA PRO A 153 14.34 -41.38 -11.12
C PRO A 153 14.58 -42.33 -9.94
N GLY A 154 13.88 -42.12 -8.82
CA GLY A 154 14.00 -42.99 -7.65
C GLY A 154 13.34 -42.49 -6.35
N SER A 155 12.96 -41.21 -6.25
CA SER A 155 12.55 -40.63 -4.94
C SER A 155 11.06 -40.76 -4.60
N ARG A 156 10.19 -41.22 -5.52
CA ARG A 156 8.74 -41.31 -5.27
C ARG A 156 8.29 -42.43 -4.31
N ALA A 157 9.21 -43.19 -3.71
CA ALA A 157 8.86 -44.36 -2.90
C ALA A 157 8.93 -44.16 -1.36
N ILE A 158 9.27 -42.98 -0.83
CA ILE A 158 9.44 -42.81 0.62
C ILE A 158 8.58 -41.67 1.15
N THR A 159 7.25 -41.80 1.06
CA THR A 159 6.38 -41.03 1.96
C THR A 159 5.05 -41.75 2.17
N GLU A 160 5.09 -42.94 2.79
CA GLU A 160 4.00 -43.43 3.64
C GLU A 160 4.46 -44.70 4.39
N SER A 161 4.82 -44.57 5.67
CA SER A 161 4.44 -45.52 6.72
C SER A 161 4.81 -44.97 8.12
N PRO A 162 3.83 -44.75 9.02
CA PRO A 162 4.07 -44.63 10.46
C PRO A 162 4.04 -46.03 11.12
N ASN A 163 4.85 -46.20 12.17
CA ASN A 163 5.09 -47.43 12.99
C ASN A 163 5.95 -48.53 12.34
N SER A 164 6.87 -49.21 13.01
CA SER A 164 7.17 -49.50 14.43
C SER A 164 8.63 -50.02 14.46
N THR A 165 9.47 -49.85 15.48
CA THR A 165 9.51 -50.68 16.71
C THR A 165 10.47 -50.08 17.75
N ASN A 166 9.96 -49.84 18.96
CA ASN A 166 10.71 -50.03 20.20
C ASN A 166 10.21 -51.35 20.81
N LEU A 167 11.03 -52.40 20.69
CA LEU A 167 11.32 -53.52 21.60
C LEU A 167 11.85 -54.69 20.78
#